data_AF-A0A914NCU4-F1
#
_entry.id   AF-A0A914NCU4-F1
#
_cell.length_a   1.000
_cell.length_b   1.000
_cell.length_c   1.000
_cell.angle_alpha   90.00
_cell.angle_beta   90.00
_cell.angle_gamma   90.00
#
_symmetry.space_group_name_H-M   'P 1'
#
loop_
_entity.id
_entity.type
_entity.pdbx_description
1 polymer ?
#
loop_
_entity_poly.entity_id
_entity_poly.type
_entity_poly.pdbx_seq_one_letter_code
_entity_poly.pdbx_strand_id
1 'polypeptide(L)'
;MSVAAQKLPPLPPLYECINCDMSAEDVSSSMTSGCRQNKCKGHFCVYAAQRIFSNNWSTNRNGNNNGQQNSLNSPKMHEKRGCINVTTPTFVQLGCTHKWVQNELEEIYCACKGNTCNFDLAAASQSSAEKHLVSRLKLTSLFLFIFFSQFF
;
A
#
# COMPACT_ATOMS: atom_id res chain seq x y z
N MET A 1 6.95 -40.80 31.35
CA MET A 1 6.79 -39.36 30.99
C MET A 1 6.22 -39.32 29.58
N SER A 2 4.93 -39.01 29.42
CA SER A 2 4.26 -39.00 28.11
C SER A 2 4.45 -37.63 27.47
N VAL A 3 5.14 -37.59 26.32
CA VAL A 3 5.33 -36.36 25.55
C VAL A 3 4.01 -36.06 24.84
N ALA A 4 3.34 -34.99 25.25
CA ALA A 4 2.14 -34.50 24.59
C ALA A 4 2.47 -34.17 23.13
N ALA A 5 1.77 -34.81 22.19
CA ALA A 5 1.82 -34.45 20.79
C ALA A 5 1.37 -32.98 20.64
N GLN A 6 2.32 -32.09 20.37
CA GLN A 6 2.01 -30.70 20.04
C GLN A 6 1.25 -30.71 18.72
N LYS A 7 -0.06 -30.48 18.80
CA LYS A 7 -0.92 -30.24 17.64
C LYS A 7 -0.32 -29.08 16.86
N LEU A 8 0.29 -29.38 15.71
CA LEU A 8 0.90 -28.37 14.84
C LEU A 8 -0.16 -27.29 14.58
N PRO A 9 0.16 -25.99 14.75
CA PRO A 9 -0.80 -24.94 14.47
C PRO A 9 -1.30 -25.09 13.03
N PRO A 10 -2.61 -24.87 12.77
CA PRO A 10 -3.16 -24.95 11.43
C PRO A 10 -2.38 -24.01 10.51
N LEU A 11 -1.99 -24.49 9.33
CA LEU A 11 -1.28 -23.68 8.35
C LEU A 11 -2.12 -22.42 8.04
N PRO A 12 -1.51 -21.22 8.00
CA PRO A 12 -2.22 -20.02 7.61
C PRO A 12 -2.78 -20.18 6.18
N PRO A 13 -3.96 -19.59 5.89
CA PRO A 13 -4.52 -19.62 4.55
C PRO A 13 -3.63 -18.87 3.56
N LEU A 14 -3.60 -19.35 2.31
CA LEU A 14 -2.93 -18.67 1.20
C LEU A 14 -3.87 -17.63 0.58
N TYR A 15 -3.35 -16.43 0.36
CA TYR A 15 -4.04 -15.33 -0.31
C TYR A 15 -3.39 -15.02 -1.65
N GLU A 16 -4.20 -14.55 -2.59
CA GLU A 16 -3.72 -14.02 -3.87
C GLU A 16 -3.36 -12.54 -3.71
N CYS A 17 -2.12 -12.17 -3.98
CA CYS A 17 -1.58 -10.82 -3.82
C CYS A 17 -1.16 -10.23 -5.16
N ILE A 18 -1.06 -8.90 -5.24
CA ILE A 18 -0.46 -8.21 -6.39
C ILE A 18 1.07 -8.26 -6.22
N ASN A 19 1.79 -8.53 -7.29
CA ASN A 19 3.24 -8.59 -7.32
C ASN A 19 3.80 -7.63 -8.37
N CYS A 20 4.18 -6.41 -8.00
CA CYS A 20 4.71 -5.49 -9.00
C CYS A 20 5.71 -4.50 -8.43
N ASP A 21 6.49 -3.93 -9.33
CA ASP A 21 7.56 -2.99 -9.03
C ASP A 21 7.39 -1.83 -10.02
N MET A 22 7.18 -0.61 -9.52
CA MET A 22 6.89 0.58 -10.32
C MET A 22 7.74 1.75 -9.84
N SER A 23 8.39 2.46 -10.77
CA SER A 23 9.10 3.70 -10.47
C SER A 23 8.43 4.89 -11.14
N ALA A 24 8.52 6.07 -10.53
CA ALA A 24 7.93 7.31 -11.04
C ALA A 24 8.49 7.74 -12.42
N GLU A 25 9.60 7.17 -12.87
CA GLU A 25 10.17 7.41 -14.20
C GLU A 25 9.34 6.74 -15.32
N ASP A 26 8.60 5.69 -14.98
CA ASP A 26 7.73 4.95 -15.91
C ASP A 26 6.36 5.64 -16.12
N VAL A 27 6.12 6.75 -15.40
CA VAL A 27 4.85 7.52 -15.35
C VAL A 27 4.51 8.23 -16.66
N SER A 28 5.47 8.33 -17.59
CA SER A 28 5.23 8.80 -18.97
C SER A 28 4.25 7.91 -19.74
N SER A 29 4.00 6.68 -19.27
CA SER A 29 3.27 5.64 -19.98
C SER A 29 2.29 4.91 -19.05
N SER A 30 1.25 5.63 -18.60
CA SER A 30 0.05 5.09 -17.94
C SER A 30 0.28 4.46 -16.55
N MET A 31 -0.13 5.18 -15.49
CA MET A 31 -0.12 4.77 -14.08
C MET A 31 -0.92 3.48 -13.75
N THR A 32 -1.49 2.80 -14.74
CA THR A 32 -2.48 1.73 -14.54
C THR A 32 -2.18 0.44 -15.31
N SER A 33 -1.17 0.40 -16.18
CA SER A 33 -0.98 -0.72 -17.12
C SER A 33 -0.02 -1.83 -16.65
N GLY A 34 0.91 -1.55 -15.73
CA GLY A 34 1.98 -2.53 -15.39
C GLY A 34 1.60 -3.63 -14.38
N CYS A 35 0.72 -3.34 -13.41
CA CYS A 35 0.49 -4.25 -12.27
C CYS A 35 -0.67 -5.26 -12.44
N ARG A 36 -1.48 -5.20 -13.53
CA ARG A 36 -2.71 -6.01 -13.63
C ARG A 36 -2.49 -7.51 -13.82
N GLN A 37 -1.34 -7.93 -14.35
CA GLN A 37 -1.09 -9.33 -14.69
C GLN A 37 -0.17 -10.06 -13.70
N ASN A 38 0.56 -9.35 -12.84
CA ASN A 38 1.51 -9.98 -11.94
C ASN A 38 0.85 -10.25 -10.58
N LYS A 39 0.44 -11.50 -10.38
CA LYS A 39 -0.15 -12.00 -9.14
C LYS A 39 0.75 -13.06 -8.51
N CYS A 40 0.73 -13.17 -7.19
CA CYS A 40 1.43 -14.23 -6.47
C CYS A 40 0.59 -14.76 -5.30
N LYS A 41 0.94 -15.91 -4.75
CA LYS A 41 0.23 -16.52 -3.62
C LYS A 41 1.13 -16.61 -2.41
N GLY A 42 0.63 -16.15 -1.25
CA GLY A 42 1.33 -16.33 0.01
C GLY A 42 0.45 -16.11 1.24
N HIS A 43 1.02 -16.34 2.43
CA HIS A 43 0.28 -16.20 3.69
C HIS A 43 -0.06 -14.74 4.01
N PHE A 44 0.72 -13.79 3.50
CA PHE A 44 0.50 -12.35 3.66
C PHE A 44 0.87 -11.62 2.36
N CYS A 45 0.19 -10.52 2.09
CA CYS A 45 0.56 -9.60 1.02
C CYS A 45 1.37 -8.43 1.58
N VAL A 46 2.29 -7.90 0.79
CA VAL A 46 3.12 -6.76 1.15
C VAL A 46 2.97 -5.62 0.17
N TYR A 47 3.03 -4.39 0.68
CA TYR A 47 3.11 -3.15 -0.07
C TYR A 47 4.25 -2.33 0.51
N ALA A 48 5.15 -1.85 -0.33
CA ALA A 48 6.24 -0.97 0.03
C ALA A 48 6.22 0.25 -0.88
N ALA A 49 6.47 1.43 -0.33
CA ALA A 49 6.62 2.64 -1.11
C ALA A 49 7.81 3.44 -0.59
N GLN A 50 8.54 4.05 -1.51
CA GLN A 50 9.67 4.92 -1.24
C GLN A 50 9.39 6.28 -1.88
N ARG A 51 9.45 7.36 -1.12
CA ARG A 51 9.23 8.73 -1.60
C ARG A 51 10.46 9.57 -1.31
N ILE A 52 11.07 10.09 -2.37
CA ILE A 52 12.25 10.95 -2.27
C ILE A 52 11.81 12.39 -2.43
N PHE A 53 12.00 13.18 -1.38
CA PHE A 53 11.75 14.61 -1.34
C PHE A 53 13.05 15.33 -1.72
N SER A 54 13.28 15.56 -3.01
CA SER A 54 14.42 16.37 -3.45
C SER A 54 14.16 17.84 -3.15
N ASN A 55 14.72 18.31 -2.04
CA ASN A 55 14.81 19.71 -1.64
C ASN A 55 15.89 20.47 -2.45
N ASN A 56 16.03 20.19 -3.75
CA ASN A 56 16.83 21.04 -4.63
C ASN A 56 16.05 22.33 -4.92
N TRP A 57 15.95 23.21 -3.91
CA TRP A 57 15.80 24.65 -4.17
C TRP A 57 17.07 25.05 -4.92
N SER A 58 16.99 25.02 -6.25
CA SER A 58 17.99 25.64 -7.09
C SER A 58 17.91 27.13 -6.82
N THR A 59 18.71 27.61 -5.87
CA THR A 59 19.08 29.02 -5.78
C THR A 59 19.76 29.33 -7.10
N ASN A 60 18.97 29.77 -8.07
CA ASN A 60 19.45 30.31 -9.32
C ASN A 60 20.07 31.67 -9.00
N ARG A 61 21.27 31.64 -8.40
CA ARG A 61 22.09 32.79 -8.03
C ARG A 61 22.91 33.20 -9.25
N ASN A 62 22.26 33.31 -10.41
CA ASN A 62 22.81 34.03 -11.55
C ASN A 62 21.66 34.52 -12.42
N GLY A 63 21.50 35.84 -12.45
CA GLY A 63 20.42 36.51 -13.14
C GLY A 63 20.48 36.28 -14.64
N ASN A 64 19.50 35.55 -15.17
CA ASN A 64 18.99 35.81 -16.51
C ASN A 64 17.53 35.36 -16.58
N ASN A 65 16.62 36.33 -16.55
CA ASN A 65 15.19 36.12 -16.71
C ASN A 65 14.91 35.83 -18.19
N ASN A 66 14.77 34.57 -18.58
CA ASN A 66 14.01 34.10 -19.75
C ASN A 66 14.11 32.57 -19.83
N GLY A 67 13.24 31.88 -19.11
CA GLY A 67 13.27 30.41 -19.07
C GLY A 67 12.30 29.87 -18.03
N GLN A 68 11.01 30.06 -18.32
CA GLN A 68 9.90 29.50 -17.58
C GLN A 68 9.92 27.96 -17.70
N GLN A 69 10.74 27.31 -16.89
CA GLN A 69 10.60 25.89 -16.60
C GLN A 69 10.24 25.75 -15.14
N ASN A 70 8.93 25.74 -14.89
CA ASN A 70 8.33 25.15 -13.71
C ASN A 70 8.69 23.66 -13.71
N SER A 71 9.94 23.32 -13.36
CA SER A 71 10.30 21.96 -12.97
C SER A 71 9.65 21.74 -11.61
N LEU A 72 8.36 21.39 -11.65
CA LEU A 72 7.67 20.81 -10.53
C LEU A 72 8.45 19.53 -10.23
N ASN A 73 9.41 19.60 -9.31
CA ASN A 73 10.18 18.47 -8.82
C ASN A 73 9.18 17.53 -8.11
N SER A 74 8.42 16.77 -8.89
CA SER A 74 7.53 15.75 -8.36
C SER A 74 8.42 14.77 -7.60
N PRO A 75 8.13 14.48 -6.33
CA PRO A 75 8.93 13.56 -5.55
C PRO A 75 9.03 12.24 -6.30
N LYS A 76 10.25 11.73 -6.47
CA LYS A 76 10.47 10.44 -7.11
C LYS A 76 9.87 9.38 -6.20
N MET A 77 8.88 8.66 -6.71
CA MET A 77 8.15 7.64 -5.96
C MET A 77 8.44 6.26 -6.55
N HIS A 78 8.73 5.29 -5.70
CA HIS A 78 8.93 3.90 -6.09
C HIS A 78 8.00 3.02 -5.26
N GLU A 79 7.17 2.22 -5.91
CA GLU A 79 6.22 1.32 -5.27
C GLU A 79 6.57 -0.12 -5.58
N LYS A 80 6.53 -0.97 -4.56
CA LYS A 80 6.75 -2.40 -4.68
C LYS A 80 5.69 -3.19 -3.94
N ARG A 81 5.22 -4.27 -4.54
CA ARG A 81 4.12 -5.11 -4.03
C ARG A 81 4.50 -6.57 -4.20
N GLY A 82 4.05 -7.43 -3.30
CA GLY A 82 4.31 -8.87 -3.40
C GLY A 82 3.58 -9.70 -2.35
N CYS A 83 4.06 -10.92 -2.15
CA CYS A 83 3.58 -11.85 -1.15
C CYS A 83 4.75 -12.44 -0.37
N ILE A 84 4.49 -12.80 0.88
CA ILE A 84 5.45 -13.48 1.74
C ILE A 84 4.86 -14.81 2.23
N ASN A 85 5.70 -15.83 2.20
CA ASN A 85 5.42 -17.13 2.80
C ASN A 85 6.15 -17.21 4.13
N VAL A 86 5.40 -17.37 5.21
CA VAL A 86 5.96 -17.56 6.54
C VAL A 86 5.55 -18.89 7.13
N THR A 87 6.50 -19.57 7.77
CA THR A 87 6.30 -20.77 8.57
C THR A 87 5.71 -20.45 9.93
N THR A 88 6.06 -19.28 10.50
CA THR A 88 5.53 -18.82 11.79
C THR A 88 4.89 -17.44 11.64
N PRO A 89 3.55 -17.33 11.71
CA PRO A 89 2.83 -16.09 11.43
C PRO A 89 3.00 -15.00 12.48
N THR A 90 3.58 -15.30 13.65
CA THR A 90 3.83 -14.35 14.74
C THR A 90 4.91 -13.33 14.43
N PHE A 91 5.77 -13.58 13.43
CA PHE A 91 6.82 -12.65 13.02
C PHE A 91 6.37 -11.59 12.01
N VAL A 92 5.11 -11.66 11.54
CA VAL A 92 4.56 -10.68 10.60
C VAL A 92 3.68 -9.69 11.35
N GLN A 93 4.14 -8.46 11.45
CA GLN A 93 3.34 -7.35 11.95
C GLN A 93 2.40 -6.86 10.85
N LEU A 94 1.08 -6.89 11.11
CA LEU A 94 0.07 -6.34 10.20
C LEU A 94 -0.02 -4.82 10.34
N GLY A 95 -0.40 -4.16 9.24
CA GLY A 95 -0.48 -2.70 9.15
C GLY A 95 0.76 -2.11 8.45
N CYS A 96 0.91 -0.79 8.54
CA CYS A 96 1.99 -0.04 7.89
C CYS A 96 2.97 0.56 8.90
N THR A 97 4.26 0.52 8.57
CA THR A 97 5.34 1.20 9.27
C THR A 97 5.91 2.26 8.35
N HIS A 98 6.13 3.45 8.90
CA HIS A 98 6.76 4.58 8.21
C HIS A 98 8.13 4.83 8.81
N LYS A 99 9.15 4.97 7.96
CA LYS A 99 10.51 5.27 8.35
C LYS A 99 11.01 6.46 7.54
N TRP A 100 11.44 7.50 8.25
CA TRP A 100 12.05 8.67 7.64
C TRP A 100 13.57 8.56 7.75
N VAL A 101 14.26 8.75 6.63
CA VAL A 101 15.72 8.78 6.53
C VAL A 101 16.14 10.20 6.15
N GLN A 102 16.84 10.87 7.07
CA GLN A 102 17.44 12.19 6.86
C GLN A 102 16.49 13.28 6.34
N ASN A 103 15.18 13.19 6.62
CA ASN A 103 14.12 14.10 6.13
C ASN A 103 13.98 14.20 4.60
N GLU A 104 14.73 13.41 3.85
CA GLU A 104 14.74 13.43 2.37
C GLU A 104 14.05 12.18 1.80
N LEU A 105 13.92 11.14 2.61
CA LEU A 105 13.44 9.84 2.17
C LEU A 105 12.41 9.28 3.14
N GLU A 106 11.19 9.05 2.65
CA GLU A 106 10.14 8.31 3.36
C GLU A 106 10.06 6.88 2.81
N GLU A 107 10.24 5.89 3.68
CA GLU A 107 10.05 4.46 3.40
C GLU A 107 8.79 3.99 4.12
N ILE A 108 7.84 3.43 3.38
CA ILE A 108 6.58 2.89 3.89
C ILE A 108 6.58 1.39 3.62
N TYR A 109 6.31 0.59 4.65
CA TYR A 109 6.21 -0.87 4.55
C TYR A 109 4.94 -1.35 5.20
N CYS A 110 4.10 -2.05 4.45
CA CYS A 110 2.83 -2.59 4.92
C CYS A 110 2.74 -4.09 4.71
N ALA A 111 2.15 -4.79 5.67
CA ALA A 111 1.73 -6.19 5.52
C ALA A 111 0.24 -6.33 5.83
N CYS A 112 -0.47 -7.06 4.97
CA CYS A 112 -1.91 -7.25 5.09
C CYS A 112 -2.31 -8.71 4.79
N LYS A 113 -3.51 -9.08 5.21
CA LYS A 113 -4.14 -10.38 4.93
C LYS A 113 -5.38 -10.19 4.05
N GLY A 114 -5.65 -11.16 3.19
CA GLY A 114 -6.78 -11.16 2.26
C GLY A 114 -6.36 -10.98 0.81
N ASN A 115 -7.25 -11.40 -0.09
CA ASN A 115 -6.98 -11.33 -1.53
C ASN A 115 -6.83 -9.88 -1.98
N THR A 116 -5.74 -9.59 -2.68
CA THR A 116 -5.40 -8.29 -3.29
C THR A 116 -5.39 -7.13 -2.29
N CYS A 117 -5.16 -7.40 -1.00
CA CYS A 117 -5.18 -6.35 0.02
C CYS A 117 -4.05 -5.32 -0.15
N ASN A 118 -3.00 -5.66 -0.91
CA ASN A 118 -1.90 -4.78 -1.26
C ASN A 118 -2.14 -4.00 -2.57
N PHE A 119 -3.40 -3.74 -2.93
CA PHE A 119 -3.74 -2.98 -4.15
C PHE A 119 -3.27 -1.53 -4.12
N ASP A 120 -3.29 -0.89 -2.96
CA ASP A 120 -2.73 0.43 -2.74
C ASP A 120 -2.37 0.58 -1.25
N LEU A 121 -1.74 1.70 -0.90
CA LEU A 121 -1.37 2.00 0.47
C LEU A 121 -2.59 2.03 1.41
N ALA A 122 -3.73 2.55 0.95
CA ALA A 122 -4.94 2.69 1.76
C ALA A 122 -5.60 1.34 2.07
N ALA A 123 -5.55 0.38 1.15
CA ALA A 123 -6.06 -0.96 1.31
C ALA A 123 -5.11 -1.84 2.14
N ALA A 124 -3.80 -1.59 2.03
CA ALA A 124 -2.76 -2.29 2.77
C ALA A 124 -2.68 -1.82 4.24
N SER A 125 -2.98 -0.56 4.51
CA SER A 125 -2.99 0.02 5.86
C SER A 125 -4.21 -0.39 6.69
N GLN A 126 -5.33 -0.71 6.04
CA GLN A 126 -6.54 -1.16 6.73
C GLN A 126 -6.32 -2.50 7.41
N SER A 127 -6.43 -2.49 8.74
CA SER A 127 -6.49 -3.72 9.50
C SER A 127 -7.74 -4.54 9.10
N SER A 128 -7.67 -5.87 9.17
CA SER A 128 -8.81 -6.74 8.87
C SER A 128 -10.05 -6.44 9.74
N ALA A 129 -9.87 -5.78 10.89
CA ALA A 129 -10.96 -5.36 11.78
C ALA A 129 -11.72 -4.13 11.26
N GLU A 130 -11.07 -3.21 10.55
CA GLU A 130 -11.68 -1.96 10.07
C GLU A 130 -12.47 -2.12 8.76
N LYS A 131 -12.11 -3.12 7.93
CA LYS A 131 -12.84 -3.40 6.67
C LYS A 131 -14.33 -3.71 6.90
N HIS A 132 -14.65 -4.37 8.02
CA HIS A 132 -16.05 -4.66 8.38
C HIS A 132 -16.82 -3.42 8.82
N LEU A 133 -16.20 -2.51 9.57
CA LEU A 133 -16.82 -1.28 10.06
C LEU A 133 -17.11 -0.29 8.92
N VAL A 134 -16.16 -0.07 8.02
CA VAL A 134 -16.33 0.86 6.89
C VAL A 134 -17.40 0.37 5.91
N SER A 135 -17.46 -0.95 5.66
CA SER A 135 -18.51 -1.55 4.81
C SER A 135 -19.91 -1.37 5.43
N ARG A 136 -20.05 -1.54 6.76
CA ARG A 136 -21.33 -1.33 7.45
C ARG A 136 -21.79 0.12 7.42
N LEU A 137 -20.87 1.09 7.59
CA LEU A 137 -21.23 2.52 7.53
C LEU A 137 -21.70 2.98 6.14
N LYS A 138 -21.09 2.46 5.07
CA LYS A 138 -21.53 2.80 3.69
C LYS A 138 -22.94 2.29 3.39
N LEU A 139 -23.29 1.10 3.88
CA LEU A 139 -24.62 0.53 3.69
C LEU A 139 -25.70 1.31 4.45
N THR A 140 -25.42 1.77 5.67
CA THR A 140 -26.37 2.58 6.46
C THR A 140 -26.60 3.96 5.86
N SER A 141 -25.56 4.59 5.30
CA SER A 141 -25.70 5.90 4.65
C SER A 141 -26.55 5.83 3.38
N LEU A 142 -26.41 4.76 2.59
CA LEU A 142 -27.20 4.56 1.37
C LEU A 142 -28.69 4.32 1.70
N PHE A 143 -28.96 3.54 2.75
CA PHE A 143 -30.32 3.26 3.21
C PHE A 143 -31.05 4.53 3.67
N LEU A 144 -30.38 5.40 4.44
CA LEU A 144 -30.97 6.68 4.87
C LEU A 144 -31.26 7.59 3.67
N PHE A 145 -30.34 7.69 2.71
CA PHE A 145 -30.57 8.49 1.49
C PHE A 145 -31.79 8.01 0.69
N ILE A 146 -31.94 6.69 0.49
CA ILE A 146 -33.10 6.11 -0.20
C ILE A 146 -34.39 6.40 0.57
N PHE A 147 -34.37 6.23 1.90
CA PHE A 147 -35.55 6.47 2.74
C PHE A 147 -36.01 7.94 2.68
N PHE A 148 -35.08 8.90 2.73
CA PHE A 148 -35.43 10.32 2.61
C PHE A 148 -35.91 10.71 1.21
N SER A 149 -35.38 10.08 0.14
CA SER A 149 -35.80 10.36 -1.24
C SER A 149 -37.19 9.83 -1.62
N GLN A 150 -37.81 8.99 -0.79
CA GLN A 150 -39.15 8.44 -1.03
C GLN A 150 -40.25 9.22 -0.29
N PHE A 151 -39.86 10.10 0.63
CA PHE A 151 -40.78 10.86 1.50
C PHE A 151 -40.78 12.38 1.23
N PHE A 152 -40.07 12.82 0.19
CA PHE A 152 -40.04 14.19 -0.32
C PHE A 152 -40.35 14.18 -1.81
#